data_AF-A0A7X6VZ30-F1
#
_entry.id   AF-A0A7X6VZ30-F1
#
_cell.length_a   1.000
_cell.length_b   1.000
_cell.length_c   1.000
_cell.angle_alpha   90.00
_cell.angle_beta   90.00
_cell.angle_gamma   90.00
#
_symmetry.space_group_name_H-M   'P 1'
#
loop_
_entity.id
_entity.type
_entity.pdbx_description
1 polymer ?
#
loop_
_entity_poly.entity_id
_entity_poly.type
_entity_poly.pdbx_seq_one_letter_code
_entity_poly.pdbx_strand_id
1 'polypeptide(L)'
;MADEVLANSDDLRATQIIEALIEISKEGRQVFYFTAQTDELKKWQEHLAGHPEIDGEIIVLKGQANEQLDYNLGELSEVPSLQFADVLSPKGYSNEEYHKRLNPPQYHLLKHTPEQLYLSYLIEDNELLHACLQRGIQYYGQLKSFVKHQGEIEGLNESALGVIANKVELLKSYQKLYQQGRPKPIDREVLRDSGSVSGKFIDVVDAKLKESDHNPQQLIEALRAREVSGFIRYKIDELEAYLFEHNYLDGNERLTPEELNIQIQAALSKVELTDVEADRFLRRVVE
;
A
#
# COMPACT_ATOMS: atom_id res chain seq x y z
N MET A 1 22.12 11.29 30.77
CA MET A 1 22.37 10.74 29.43
C MET A 1 23.73 11.23 29.00
N ALA A 2 24.68 10.32 28.80
CA ALA A 2 26.05 10.62 28.41
C ALA A 2 26.37 9.81 27.15
N ASP A 3 26.95 10.43 26.14
CA ASP A 3 27.24 9.83 24.84
C ASP A 3 28.73 10.04 24.51
N GLU A 4 29.42 8.98 24.12
CA GLU A 4 30.85 8.95 23.75
C GLU A 4 31.85 9.63 24.70
N VAL A 5 31.57 9.71 26.00
CA VAL A 5 32.44 10.42 26.96
C VAL A 5 33.78 9.71 27.18
N LEU A 6 33.84 8.40 26.91
CA LEU A 6 35.05 7.58 27.08
C LEU A 6 35.96 7.55 25.84
N ALA A 7 35.47 7.96 24.66
CA ALA A 7 36.14 7.74 23.38
C ALA A 7 37.50 8.45 23.21
N ASN A 8 37.80 9.45 24.06
CA ASN A 8 39.08 10.17 24.10
C ASN A 8 39.82 10.08 25.45
N SER A 9 39.39 9.17 26.33
CA SER A 9 39.92 9.05 27.69
C SER A 9 40.91 7.89 27.82
N ASP A 10 42.09 8.15 28.38
CA ASP A 10 43.06 7.12 28.79
C ASP A 10 42.41 6.14 29.80
N ASP A 11 42.89 4.90 29.87
CA ASP A 11 42.26 3.78 30.62
C ASP A 11 41.94 4.17 32.07
N LEU A 12 42.83 4.92 32.71
CA LEU A 12 42.67 5.37 34.10
C LEU A 12 41.53 6.38 34.27
N ARG A 13 41.29 7.24 33.28
CA ARG A 13 40.14 8.17 33.28
C ARG A 13 38.85 7.46 32.95
N ALA A 14 38.90 6.45 32.09
CA ALA A 14 37.71 5.68 31.73
C ALA A 14 37.13 4.94 32.95
N THR A 15 37.98 4.32 33.75
CA THR A 15 37.59 3.71 35.03
C THR A 15 36.94 4.72 35.99
N GLN A 16 37.53 5.90 36.17
CA GLN A 16 36.99 6.93 37.06
C GLN A 16 35.60 7.43 36.62
N ILE A 17 35.38 7.54 35.31
CA ILE A 17 34.07 7.95 34.77
C ILE A 17 33.03 6.85 35.01
N ILE A 18 33.39 5.58 34.79
CA ILE A 18 32.50 4.43 35.06
C ILE A 18 32.12 4.37 36.54
N GLU A 19 33.09 4.50 37.45
CA GLU A 19 32.85 4.52 38.90
C GLU A 19 31.94 5.68 39.33
N ALA A 20 32.16 6.88 38.79
CA ALA A 20 31.29 8.02 39.07
C ALA A 20 29.84 7.78 38.59
N LEU A 21 29.64 7.16 37.43
CA LEU A 21 28.32 6.82 36.91
C LEU A 21 27.62 5.72 37.72
N ILE A 22 28.38 4.75 38.24
CA ILE A 22 27.92 3.72 39.18
C ILE A 22 27.44 4.38 40.48
N GLU A 23 28.22 5.27 41.09
CA GLU A 23 27.83 5.95 42.33
C GLU A 23 26.58 6.82 42.15
N ILE A 24 26.48 7.55 41.04
CA ILE A 24 25.26 8.31 40.70
C ILE A 24 24.04 7.38 40.56
N SER A 25 24.25 6.16 40.08
CA SER A 25 23.17 5.18 39.93
C SER A 25 22.69 4.65 41.28
N LYS A 26 23.60 4.50 42.26
CA LYS A 26 23.24 4.12 43.65
C LYS A 26 22.37 5.17 44.35
N GLU A 27 22.50 6.44 43.98
CA GLU A 27 21.63 7.52 44.49
C GLU A 27 20.20 7.50 43.90
N GLY A 28 19.82 6.44 43.17
CA GLY A 28 18.48 6.24 42.62
C GLY A 28 18.25 6.88 41.26
N ARG A 29 19.32 7.21 40.53
CA ARG A 29 19.23 7.75 39.17
C ARG A 29 19.45 6.66 38.13
N GLN A 30 18.65 6.67 37.06
CA GLN A 30 18.86 5.78 35.93
C GLN A 30 19.87 6.38 34.95
N VAL A 31 20.91 5.63 34.61
CA VAL A 31 21.96 6.05 33.69
C VAL A 31 21.92 5.18 32.43
N PHE A 32 21.86 5.82 31.27
CA PHE A 32 22.03 5.18 29.96
C PHE A 32 23.37 5.61 29.38
N TYR A 33 24.20 4.62 29.03
CA TYR A 33 25.49 4.80 28.38
C TYR A 33 25.50 4.04 27.06
N PHE A 34 25.83 4.72 25.96
CA PHE A 34 25.91 4.14 24.64
C PHE A 34 27.38 4.07 24.21
N THR A 35 27.77 2.93 23.64
CA THR A 35 29.10 2.77 23.03
C THR A 35 29.05 1.84 21.83
N ALA A 36 29.84 2.17 20.82
CA ALA A 36 30.13 1.31 19.67
C ALA A 36 31.49 0.61 19.80
N GLN A 37 32.23 0.86 20.89
CA GLN A 37 33.59 0.36 21.11
C GLN A 37 33.58 -0.90 21.99
N THR A 38 34.13 -2.00 21.45
CA THR A 38 34.09 -3.32 22.09
C THR A 38 34.98 -3.45 23.34
N ASP A 39 35.99 -2.61 23.46
CA ASP A 39 36.87 -2.48 24.63
C ASP A 39 36.21 -1.72 25.78
N GLU A 40 35.41 -0.68 25.48
CA GLU A 40 34.57 -0.02 26.49
C GLU A 40 33.51 -0.97 27.05
N LEU A 41 32.90 -1.82 26.21
CA LEU A 41 31.95 -2.85 26.64
C LEU A 41 32.55 -3.79 27.70
N LYS A 42 33.80 -4.22 27.50
CA LYS A 42 34.50 -5.11 28.44
C LYS A 42 34.75 -4.43 29.78
N LYS A 43 35.19 -3.17 29.76
CA LYS A 43 35.39 -2.37 30.98
C LYS A 43 34.09 -2.22 31.78
N TRP A 44 32.97 -1.97 31.11
CA TRP A 44 31.65 -1.91 31.74
C TRP A 44 31.23 -3.25 32.34
N GLN A 45 31.45 -4.37 31.64
CA GLN A 45 31.16 -5.71 32.15
C GLN A 45 31.96 -6.03 33.43
N GLU A 46 33.26 -5.72 33.43
CA GLU A 46 34.13 -5.95 34.59
C GLU A 46 33.71 -5.09 35.79
N HIS A 47 33.41 -3.82 35.59
CA HIS A 47 33.01 -2.91 36.68
C HIS A 47 31.61 -3.19 37.24
N LEU A 48 30.66 -3.60 36.40
CA LEU A 48 29.32 -4.03 36.86
C LEU A 48 29.39 -5.35 37.64
N ALA A 49 30.23 -6.31 37.21
CA ALA A 49 30.43 -7.55 37.95
C ALA A 49 31.01 -7.31 39.36
N GLY A 50 31.78 -6.23 39.55
CA GLY A 50 32.32 -5.82 40.86
C GLY A 50 31.32 -5.14 41.80
N HIS A 51 30.15 -4.72 41.30
CA HIS A 51 29.15 -3.96 42.05
C HIS A 51 27.75 -4.59 41.91
N PRO A 52 27.51 -5.77 42.53
CA PRO A 52 26.25 -6.52 42.42
C PRO A 52 25.04 -5.78 43.02
N GLU A 53 25.25 -4.67 43.74
CA GLU A 53 24.20 -3.82 44.28
C GLU A 53 23.48 -2.95 43.24
N ILE A 54 23.96 -2.90 42.00
CA ILE A 54 23.33 -2.16 40.90
C ILE A 54 22.78 -3.12 39.86
N ASP A 55 21.51 -2.94 39.49
CA ASP A 55 20.86 -3.67 38.40
C ASP A 55 21.29 -3.07 37.05
N GLY A 56 22.41 -3.56 36.51
CA GLY A 56 22.96 -3.13 35.23
C GLY A 56 22.65 -4.12 34.11
N GLU A 57 21.97 -3.66 33.05
CA GLU A 57 21.71 -4.46 31.85
C GLU A 57 22.53 -3.96 30.65
N ILE A 58 23.14 -4.88 29.93
CA ILE A 58 23.87 -4.58 28.69
C ILE A 58 23.01 -5.02 27.51
N ILE A 59 22.47 -4.03 26.80
CA ILE A 59 21.65 -4.25 25.62
C ILE A 59 22.52 -4.10 24.38
N VAL A 60 22.89 -5.22 23.75
CA VAL A 60 23.61 -5.21 22.49
C VAL A 60 22.65 -4.93 21.35
N LEU A 61 22.71 -3.71 20.80
CA LEU A 61 22.02 -3.34 19.58
C LEU A 61 22.74 -4.01 18.40
N LYS A 62 22.31 -5.24 18.03
CA LYS A 62 22.91 -6.01 16.93
C LYS A 62 22.71 -5.32 15.58
N GLY A 63 23.67 -4.47 15.19
CA GLY A 63 24.06 -4.28 13.80
C GLY A 63 24.95 -5.45 13.37
N GLN A 64 24.72 -5.98 12.18
CA GLN A 64 25.39 -7.16 11.62
C GLN A 64 26.90 -7.23 11.89
N ALA A 65 27.35 -8.25 12.65
CA ALA A 65 28.60 -8.97 12.39
C ALA A 65 28.69 -10.22 13.26
N ASN A 66 28.69 -11.38 12.60
CA ASN A 66 29.27 -12.66 13.00
C ASN A 66 29.02 -13.17 14.42
N GLU A 67 28.05 -14.07 14.57
CA GLU A 67 28.28 -15.35 15.23
C GLU A 67 27.19 -16.35 14.82
N GLN A 68 27.62 -17.58 14.59
CA GLN A 68 26.90 -18.68 13.95
C GLN A 68 25.55 -18.97 14.65
N LEU A 69 24.47 -18.45 14.08
CA LEU A 69 23.12 -18.86 14.41
C LEU A 69 22.72 -19.98 13.45
N ASP A 70 22.33 -21.12 14.01
CA ASP A 70 21.67 -22.22 13.31
C ASP A 70 20.39 -21.66 12.67
N TYR A 71 20.47 -21.31 11.38
CA TYR A 71 19.32 -20.77 10.66
C TYR A 71 18.27 -21.87 10.55
N ASN A 72 17.10 -21.59 11.14
CA ASN A 72 15.86 -22.19 10.67
C ASN A 72 15.71 -21.73 9.21
N LEU A 73 16.18 -22.56 8.27
CA LEU A 73 16.24 -22.30 6.82
C LEU A 73 14.86 -22.20 6.14
N GLY A 74 13.79 -21.97 6.92
CA GLY A 74 12.41 -21.88 6.46
C GLY A 74 11.96 -20.47 6.05
N GLU A 75 12.72 -19.43 6.41
CA GLU A 75 12.40 -18.03 6.09
C GLU A 75 13.61 -17.29 5.49
N LEU A 76 14.30 -17.93 4.55
CA LEU A 76 15.04 -17.14 3.57
C LEU A 76 14.00 -16.34 2.80
N SER A 77 13.92 -15.03 3.06
CA SER A 77 13.25 -14.11 2.13
C SER A 77 13.87 -14.38 0.76
N GLU A 78 13.05 -14.84 -0.18
CA GLU A 78 13.49 -15.14 -1.53
C GLU A 78 14.26 -13.92 -2.05
N VAL A 79 15.54 -14.12 -2.36
CA VAL A 79 16.27 -13.13 -3.15
C VAL A 79 15.45 -12.98 -4.43
N PRO A 80 14.90 -11.78 -4.74
CA PRO A 80 14.05 -11.62 -5.90
C PRO A 80 14.88 -12.00 -7.12
N SER A 81 14.55 -13.15 -7.71
CA SER A 81 15.16 -13.59 -8.93
C SER A 81 14.74 -12.58 -9.99
N LEU A 82 15.72 -11.94 -10.65
CA LEU A 82 15.49 -11.09 -11.82
C LEU A 82 15.05 -11.98 -12.99
N GLN A 83 13.89 -12.62 -12.86
CA GLN A 83 13.27 -13.39 -13.92
C GLN A 83 12.57 -12.40 -14.83
N PHE A 84 13.13 -12.22 -16.02
CA PHE A 84 12.38 -11.58 -17.08
C PHE A 84 11.20 -12.49 -17.40
N ALA A 85 10.00 -11.94 -17.36
CA ALA A 85 8.81 -12.70 -17.70
C ALA A 85 8.92 -13.15 -19.16
N ASP A 86 8.61 -14.42 -19.43
CA ASP A 86 8.45 -14.93 -20.79
C ASP A 86 7.09 -14.42 -21.32
N VAL A 87 7.12 -13.20 -21.84
CA VAL A 87 5.94 -12.49 -22.35
C VAL A 87 5.84 -12.75 -23.85
N LEU A 88 4.61 -12.91 -24.33
CA LEU A 88 4.30 -13.04 -25.75
C LEU A 88 4.98 -11.91 -26.55
N SER A 89 5.74 -12.26 -27.60
CA SER A 89 6.35 -11.26 -28.45
C SER A 89 5.27 -10.43 -29.18
N PRO A 90 5.45 -9.11 -29.31
CA PRO A 90 4.49 -8.24 -30.00
C PRO A 90 4.52 -8.38 -31.53
N LYS A 91 5.53 -9.07 -32.09
CA LYS A 91 5.76 -9.14 -33.54
C LYS A 91 4.60 -9.82 -34.28
N GLY A 92 4.00 -9.08 -35.21
CA GLY A 92 2.94 -9.58 -36.09
C GLY A 92 1.52 -9.44 -35.53
N TYR A 93 1.36 -8.84 -34.35
CA TYR A 93 0.04 -8.55 -33.77
C TYR A 93 -0.28 -7.06 -33.86
N SER A 94 -1.53 -6.73 -34.20
CA SER A 94 -2.07 -5.40 -33.96
C SER A 94 -2.22 -5.11 -32.46
N ASN A 95 -2.40 -3.84 -32.06
CA ASN A 95 -2.55 -3.48 -30.65
C ASN A 95 -3.73 -4.22 -29.96
N GLU A 96 -4.86 -4.33 -30.65
CA GLU A 96 -6.04 -5.00 -30.11
C GLU A 96 -5.85 -6.51 -30.00
N GLU A 97 -5.21 -7.14 -30.99
CA GLU A 97 -4.92 -8.58 -30.96
C GLU A 97 -3.93 -8.92 -29.85
N TYR A 98 -2.89 -8.10 -29.68
CA TYR A 98 -1.91 -8.29 -28.62
C TYR A 98 -2.55 -8.15 -27.24
N HIS A 99 -3.38 -7.13 -27.03
CA HIS A 99 -4.17 -6.96 -25.82
C HIS A 99 -5.11 -8.13 -25.51
N LYS A 100 -5.87 -8.59 -26.50
CA LYS A 100 -6.76 -9.76 -26.34
C LYS A 100 -5.96 -11.01 -25.99
N ARG A 101 -4.77 -11.19 -26.58
CA ARG A 101 -3.92 -12.34 -26.30
C ARG A 101 -3.30 -12.31 -24.90
N LEU A 102 -2.96 -11.11 -24.42
CA LEU A 102 -2.51 -10.90 -23.03
C LEU A 102 -3.63 -11.18 -22.02
N ASN A 103 -4.90 -11.10 -22.42
CA ASN A 103 -6.09 -11.36 -21.59
C ASN A 103 -6.01 -10.63 -20.23
N PRO A 104 -5.89 -9.29 -20.23
CA PRO A 104 -5.69 -8.53 -19.01
C PRO A 104 -6.92 -8.61 -18.09
N PRO A 105 -6.73 -8.46 -16.77
CA PRO A 105 -7.84 -8.44 -15.83
C PRO A 105 -8.76 -7.24 -16.10
N GLN A 106 -10.07 -7.48 -16.07
CA GLN A 106 -11.07 -6.45 -16.28
C GLN A 106 -10.99 -5.36 -15.20
N TYR A 107 -11.05 -4.09 -15.61
CA TYR A 107 -10.97 -2.97 -14.70
C TYR A 107 -12.37 -2.54 -14.20
N HIS A 108 -12.58 -2.60 -12.88
CA HIS A 108 -13.85 -2.24 -12.26
C HIS A 108 -13.76 -0.85 -11.62
N LEU A 109 -14.45 0.16 -12.17
CA LEU A 109 -14.45 1.56 -11.70
C LEU A 109 -14.82 1.75 -10.22
N LEU A 110 -15.58 0.82 -9.64
CA LEU A 110 -16.00 0.90 -8.24
C LEU A 110 -15.09 0.13 -7.28
N LYS A 111 -14.35 -0.88 -7.79
CA LYS A 111 -13.54 -1.80 -6.96
C LYS A 111 -12.03 -1.51 -7.06
N HIS A 112 -11.56 -1.07 -8.22
CA HIS A 112 -10.14 -0.91 -8.49
C HIS A 112 -9.71 0.55 -8.41
N THR A 113 -8.46 0.79 -8.03
CA THR A 113 -7.85 2.12 -8.12
C THR A 113 -7.13 2.30 -9.47
N PRO A 114 -6.93 3.53 -9.96
CA PRO A 114 -6.25 3.78 -11.24
C PRO A 114 -4.84 3.18 -11.31
N GLU A 115 -4.18 3.01 -10.17
CA GLU A 115 -2.88 2.34 -10.04
C GLU A 115 -2.93 0.85 -10.37
N GLN A 116 -4.09 0.20 -10.19
CA GLN A 116 -4.32 -1.20 -10.52
C GLN A 116 -4.72 -1.40 -11.99
N LEU A 117 -4.71 -0.34 -12.80
CA LEU A 117 -4.96 -0.46 -14.23
C LEU A 117 -3.79 -1.18 -14.92
N TYR A 118 -4.10 -2.24 -15.66
CA TYR A 118 -3.11 -3.00 -16.41
C TYR A 118 -2.56 -2.17 -17.59
N LEU A 119 -1.25 -2.20 -17.82
CA LEU A 119 -0.57 -1.30 -18.78
C LEU A 119 -1.08 -1.43 -20.21
N SER A 120 -1.61 -2.60 -20.60
CA SER A 120 -2.17 -2.79 -21.94
C SER A 120 -3.38 -1.90 -22.24
N TYR A 121 -4.05 -1.33 -21.23
CA TYR A 121 -5.11 -0.35 -21.43
C TYR A 121 -4.56 1.05 -21.73
N LEU A 122 -3.33 1.35 -21.28
CA LEU A 122 -2.71 2.67 -21.38
C LEU A 122 -1.77 2.79 -22.58
N ILE A 123 -1.00 1.73 -22.85
CA ILE A 123 0.08 1.71 -23.83
C ILE A 123 -0.42 1.10 -25.14
N GLU A 124 -0.42 1.90 -26.21
CA GLU A 124 -0.80 1.46 -27.57
C GLU A 124 0.39 0.92 -28.36
N ASP A 125 1.62 1.29 -27.97
CA ASP A 125 2.84 0.75 -28.56
C ASP A 125 3.13 -0.65 -27.99
N ASN A 126 3.00 -1.67 -28.84
CA ASN A 126 3.20 -3.06 -28.44
C ASN A 126 4.64 -3.37 -28.03
N GLU A 127 5.65 -2.68 -28.60
CA GLU A 127 7.05 -2.88 -28.25
C GLU A 127 7.33 -2.29 -26.85
N LEU A 128 6.82 -1.09 -26.58
CA LEU A 128 6.91 -0.47 -25.25
C LEU A 128 6.17 -1.30 -24.19
N LEU A 129 4.96 -1.77 -24.50
CA LEU A 129 4.18 -2.62 -23.60
C LEU A 129 4.94 -3.92 -23.29
N HIS A 130 5.48 -4.58 -24.30
CA HIS A 130 6.29 -5.78 -24.12
C HIS A 130 7.54 -5.51 -23.27
N ALA A 131 8.26 -4.41 -23.51
CA ALA A 131 9.43 -4.02 -22.73
C ALA A 131 9.12 -3.79 -21.24
N CYS A 132 7.94 -3.24 -20.92
CA CYS A 132 7.43 -3.12 -19.55
C CYS A 132 7.12 -4.48 -18.94
N LEU A 133 6.39 -5.33 -19.67
CA LEU A 133 5.96 -6.64 -19.18
C LEU A 133 7.14 -7.59 -18.95
N GLN A 134 8.17 -7.57 -19.81
CA GLN A 134 9.39 -8.36 -19.62
C GLN A 134 10.10 -8.05 -18.30
N ARG A 135 9.98 -6.81 -17.81
CA ARG A 135 10.54 -6.36 -16.52
C ARG A 135 9.61 -6.64 -15.33
N GLY A 136 8.49 -7.34 -15.55
CA GLY A 136 7.48 -7.62 -14.54
C GLY A 136 6.56 -6.45 -14.22
N ILE A 137 6.58 -5.37 -15.02
CA ILE A 137 5.75 -4.20 -14.82
C ILE A 137 4.44 -4.40 -15.59
N GLN A 138 3.39 -4.75 -14.87
CA GLN A 138 2.07 -5.08 -15.41
C GLN A 138 1.03 -3.99 -15.15
N TYR A 139 1.18 -3.25 -14.06
CA TYR A 139 0.21 -2.26 -13.60
C TYR A 139 0.78 -0.84 -13.59
N TYR A 140 -0.08 0.17 -13.73
CA TYR A 140 0.33 1.57 -13.72
C TYR A 140 1.04 1.98 -12.42
N GLY A 141 0.61 1.47 -11.26
CA GLY A 141 1.26 1.73 -9.98
C GLY A 141 2.71 1.26 -9.94
N GLN A 142 2.99 0.10 -10.56
CA GLN A 142 4.35 -0.43 -10.70
C GLN A 142 5.18 0.45 -11.64
N LEU A 143 4.61 0.89 -12.77
CA LEU A 143 5.28 1.79 -13.70
C LEU A 143 5.62 3.13 -13.03
N LYS A 144 4.69 3.71 -12.27
CA LYS A 144 4.90 4.94 -11.52
C LYS A 144 6.02 4.79 -10.48
N SER A 145 6.05 3.67 -9.76
CA SER A 145 7.14 3.36 -8.82
C SER A 145 8.48 3.22 -9.55
N PHE A 146 8.50 2.50 -10.66
CA PHE A 146 9.69 2.29 -11.48
C PHE A 146 10.31 3.61 -11.98
N VAL A 147 9.49 4.51 -12.53
CA VAL A 147 9.93 5.83 -12.98
C VAL A 147 10.40 6.70 -11.81
N LYS A 148 9.73 6.64 -10.65
CA LYS A 148 10.14 7.35 -9.44
C LYS A 148 11.54 6.95 -8.97
N HIS A 149 11.92 5.69 -9.18
CA HIS A 149 13.24 5.16 -8.88
C HIS A 149 14.25 5.29 -10.03
N GLN A 150 13.99 6.19 -11.00
CA GLN A 150 14.86 6.46 -12.16
C GLN A 150 15.09 5.23 -13.05
N GLY A 151 14.11 4.33 -13.12
CA GLY A 151 14.16 3.20 -14.04
C GLY A 151 14.03 3.65 -15.49
N GLU A 152 14.84 3.07 -16.37
CA GLU A 152 14.84 3.36 -17.80
C GLU A 152 14.29 2.17 -18.60
N ILE A 153 13.39 2.47 -19.54
CA ILE A 153 12.82 1.50 -20.49
C ILE A 153 12.92 2.11 -21.88
N GLU A 154 13.39 1.31 -22.84
CA GLU A 154 13.45 1.71 -24.24
C GLU A 154 12.04 2.07 -24.76
N GLY A 155 11.91 3.27 -25.32
CA GLY A 155 10.62 3.81 -25.78
C GLY A 155 9.81 4.56 -24.70
N LEU A 156 10.18 4.46 -23.42
CA LEU A 156 9.54 5.21 -22.34
C LEU A 156 10.19 6.60 -22.18
N ASN A 157 9.89 7.50 -23.12
CA ASN A 157 10.34 8.89 -23.06
C ASN A 157 9.37 9.78 -22.26
N GLU A 158 9.78 11.02 -21.96
CA GLU A 158 8.93 11.99 -21.23
C GLU A 158 7.58 12.24 -21.92
N SER A 159 7.54 12.19 -23.25
CA SER A 159 6.31 12.35 -24.02
C SER A 159 5.35 11.17 -23.80
N ALA A 160 5.83 9.92 -23.88
CA ALA A 160 5.02 8.73 -23.61
C ALA A 160 4.51 8.71 -22.17
N LEU A 161 5.37 9.09 -21.21
CA LEU A 161 4.97 9.24 -19.80
C LEU A 161 3.90 10.31 -19.61
N GLY A 162 4.00 11.43 -20.32
CA GLY A 162 2.98 12.48 -20.35
C GLY A 162 1.63 11.95 -20.84
N VAL A 163 1.60 11.24 -21.97
CA VAL A 163 0.38 10.64 -22.51
C VAL A 163 -0.24 9.62 -21.54
N ILE A 164 0.57 8.76 -20.93
CA ILE A 164 0.10 7.78 -19.94
C ILE A 164 -0.46 8.50 -18.70
N ALA A 165 0.24 9.50 -18.18
CA ALA A 165 -0.20 10.28 -17.03
C ALA A 165 -1.52 11.00 -17.31
N ASN A 166 -1.65 11.59 -18.50
CA ASN A 166 -2.86 12.24 -19.00
C ASN A 166 -4.05 11.26 -19.05
N LYS A 167 -3.86 10.05 -19.59
CA LYS A 167 -4.91 9.01 -19.63
C LYS A 167 -5.34 8.60 -18.23
N VAL A 168 -4.40 8.46 -17.30
CA VAL A 168 -4.72 8.12 -15.90
C VAL A 168 -5.44 9.26 -15.19
N GLU A 169 -5.08 10.52 -15.45
CA GLU A 169 -5.76 11.67 -14.86
C GLU A 169 -7.20 11.82 -15.36
N LEU A 170 -7.42 11.54 -16.65
CA LEU A 170 -8.76 11.40 -17.22
C LEU A 170 -9.53 10.26 -16.52
N LEU A 171 -8.91 9.10 -16.34
CA LEU A 171 -9.55 7.96 -15.67
C LEU A 171 -9.92 8.29 -14.21
N LYS A 172 -9.06 8.98 -13.47
CA LYS A 172 -9.36 9.44 -12.10
C LYS A 172 -10.57 10.36 -12.08
N SER A 173 -10.62 11.31 -13.00
CA SER A 173 -11.75 12.24 -13.12
C SER A 173 -13.03 11.48 -13.45
N TYR A 174 -12.98 10.60 -14.45
CA TYR A 174 -14.10 9.73 -14.83
C TYR A 174 -14.58 8.87 -13.66
N GLN A 175 -13.65 8.21 -12.97
CA GLN A 175 -13.95 7.35 -11.83
C GLN A 175 -14.58 8.12 -10.68
N LYS A 176 -14.07 9.31 -10.36
CA LYS A 176 -14.63 10.17 -9.31
C LYS A 176 -16.07 10.57 -9.63
N LEU A 177 -16.34 10.97 -10.87
CA LEU A 177 -17.69 11.33 -11.33
C LEU A 177 -18.61 10.11 -11.36
N TYR A 178 -18.10 8.95 -11.80
CA TYR A 178 -18.86 7.71 -11.86
C TYR A 178 -19.21 7.17 -10.48
N GLN A 179 -18.32 7.34 -9.49
CA GLN A 179 -18.54 6.95 -8.10
C GLN A 179 -19.58 7.83 -7.40
N GLN A 180 -19.85 9.04 -7.91
CA GLN A 180 -20.82 9.95 -7.29
C GLN A 180 -22.23 9.34 -7.28
N GLY A 181 -22.84 9.30 -6.09
CA GLY A 181 -24.16 8.71 -5.86
C GLY A 181 -24.22 7.19 -6.07
N ARG A 182 -23.07 6.50 -6.16
CA ARG A 182 -22.99 5.04 -6.27
C ARG A 182 -22.35 4.43 -5.01
N PRO A 183 -22.99 3.44 -4.40
CA PRO A 183 -22.40 2.72 -3.28
C PRO A 183 -21.13 1.99 -3.75
N LYS A 184 -20.03 2.14 -3.00
CA LYS A 184 -18.79 1.41 -3.27
C LYS A 184 -18.88 0.02 -2.65
N PRO A 185 -18.51 -1.04 -3.38
CA PRO A 185 -18.49 -2.38 -2.85
C PRO A 185 -17.64 -2.46 -1.57
N ILE A 186 -18.18 -3.09 -0.54
CA ILE A 186 -17.46 -3.35 0.71
C ILE A 186 -17.14 -4.84 0.85
N ASP A 187 -16.18 -5.17 1.69
CA ASP A 187 -15.82 -6.53 2.00
C ASP A 187 -15.99 -6.83 3.49
N ARG A 188 -15.69 -8.08 3.87
CA ARG A 188 -15.73 -8.53 5.26
C ARG A 188 -14.82 -7.71 6.18
N GLU A 189 -13.69 -7.21 5.68
CA GLU A 189 -12.75 -6.43 6.48
C GLU A 189 -13.36 -5.08 6.84
N VAL A 190 -14.00 -4.40 5.87
CA VAL A 190 -14.74 -3.15 6.13
C VAL A 190 -15.84 -3.35 7.17
N LEU A 191 -16.58 -4.46 7.10
CA LEU A 191 -17.61 -4.79 8.10
C LEU A 191 -17.00 -5.00 9.49
N ARG A 192 -15.83 -5.64 9.58
CA ARG A 192 -15.13 -5.85 10.86
C ARG A 192 -14.61 -4.53 11.43
N ASP A 193 -13.99 -3.71 10.58
CA ASP A 193 -13.39 -2.43 10.95
C ASP A 193 -14.45 -1.41 11.38
N SER A 194 -15.68 -1.52 10.86
CA SER A 194 -16.81 -0.70 11.31
C SER A 194 -17.14 -0.82 12.80
N GLY A 195 -16.71 -1.89 13.47
CA GLY A 195 -17.05 -2.21 14.87
C GLY A 195 -18.56 -2.42 15.13
N SER A 196 -19.39 -2.26 14.10
CA SER A 196 -20.85 -2.31 14.16
C SER A 196 -21.37 -3.74 13.98
N VAL A 197 -20.56 -4.62 13.39
CA VAL A 197 -20.87 -6.03 13.22
C VAL A 197 -20.01 -6.86 14.18
N SER A 198 -20.62 -7.42 15.22
CA SER A 198 -19.90 -8.30 16.14
C SER A 198 -19.45 -9.59 15.45
N GLY A 199 -18.37 -10.22 15.94
CA GLY A 199 -17.84 -11.47 15.38
C GLY A 199 -18.83 -12.64 15.31
N LYS A 200 -19.94 -12.62 16.06
CA LYS A 200 -21.02 -13.62 15.94
C LYS A 200 -21.91 -13.41 14.72
N PHE A 201 -22.07 -12.16 14.29
CA PHE A 201 -22.92 -11.77 13.15
C PHE A 201 -22.11 -11.55 11.87
N ILE A 202 -20.78 -11.43 11.96
CA ILE A 202 -19.91 -11.14 10.80
C ILE A 202 -20.08 -12.15 9.67
N ASP A 203 -20.21 -13.45 9.99
CA ASP A 203 -20.37 -14.49 8.97
C ASP A 203 -21.73 -14.42 8.28
N VAL A 204 -22.79 -14.10 9.04
CA VAL A 204 -24.16 -13.99 8.51
C VAL A 204 -24.31 -12.72 7.66
N VAL A 205 -23.72 -11.61 8.11
CA VAL A 205 -23.73 -10.34 7.38
C VAL A 205 -22.83 -10.40 6.14
N ASP A 206 -21.67 -11.07 6.20
CA ASP A 206 -20.79 -11.31 5.05
C ASP A 206 -21.47 -12.19 3.99
N ALA A 207 -22.19 -13.25 4.41
CA ALA A 207 -23.00 -14.04 3.50
C ALA A 207 -24.06 -13.19 2.80
N LYS A 208 -24.74 -12.31 3.55
CA LYS A 208 -25.75 -11.41 2.97
C LYS A 208 -25.14 -10.37 2.04
N LEU A 209 -23.96 -9.85 2.38
CA LEU A 209 -23.21 -8.92 1.55
C LEU A 209 -22.82 -9.56 0.21
N LYS A 210 -22.43 -10.84 0.20
CA LYS A 210 -22.14 -11.60 -1.02
C LYS A 210 -23.38 -11.80 -1.89
N GLU A 211 -24.55 -12.04 -1.30
CA GLU A 211 -25.83 -12.08 -2.04
C GLU A 211 -26.17 -10.74 -2.71
N SER A 212 -25.80 -9.63 -2.06
CA SER A 212 -25.99 -8.26 -2.58
C SER A 212 -24.86 -7.77 -3.49
N ASP A 213 -24.04 -8.67 -4.04
CA ASP A 213 -22.83 -8.35 -4.83
C ASP A 213 -21.97 -7.25 -4.19
N HIS A 214 -21.74 -7.38 -2.88
CA HIS A 214 -20.91 -6.47 -2.09
C HIS A 214 -21.48 -5.04 -1.96
N ASN A 215 -22.75 -4.81 -2.30
CA ASN A 215 -23.36 -3.48 -2.26
C ASN A 215 -23.80 -3.09 -0.83
N PRO A 216 -23.20 -2.05 -0.21
CA PRO A 216 -23.55 -1.62 1.14
C PRO A 216 -24.98 -1.09 1.26
N GLN A 217 -25.52 -0.44 0.23
CA GLN A 217 -26.87 0.12 0.28
C GLN A 217 -27.92 -1.00 0.35
N GLN A 218 -27.78 -2.02 -0.49
CA GLN A 218 -28.64 -3.20 -0.47
C GLN A 218 -28.50 -3.99 0.84
N LEU A 219 -27.28 -4.05 1.39
CA LEU A 219 -27.06 -4.67 2.70
C LEU A 219 -27.84 -3.94 3.80
N ILE A 220 -27.75 -2.60 3.87
CA ILE A 220 -28.49 -1.81 4.87
C ILE A 220 -30.01 -1.98 4.70
N GLU A 221 -30.52 -2.00 3.47
CA GLU A 221 -31.93 -2.25 3.18
C GLU A 221 -32.37 -3.65 3.65
N ALA A 222 -31.59 -4.69 3.37
CA ALA A 222 -31.86 -6.07 3.81
C ALA A 222 -31.82 -6.21 5.34
N LEU A 223 -30.86 -5.55 6.01
CA LEU A 223 -30.79 -5.51 7.47
C LEU A 223 -32.01 -4.79 8.08
N ARG A 224 -32.46 -3.69 7.46
CA ARG A 224 -33.68 -2.96 7.87
C ARG A 224 -34.95 -3.80 7.65
N ALA A 225 -34.99 -4.60 6.59
CA ALA A 225 -36.07 -5.54 6.30
C ALA A 225 -36.11 -6.76 7.25
N ARG A 226 -35.19 -6.85 8.22
CA ARG A 226 -35.03 -7.95 9.18
C ARG A 226 -34.70 -9.30 8.55
N GLU A 227 -34.01 -9.29 7.41
CA GLU A 227 -33.53 -10.53 6.78
C GLU A 227 -32.44 -11.22 7.60
N VAL A 228 -31.73 -10.47 8.46
CA VAL A 228 -30.84 -11.01 9.50
C VAL A 228 -31.54 -10.92 10.85
N SER A 229 -32.01 -12.07 11.36
CA SER A 229 -32.70 -12.14 12.64
C SER A 229 -31.77 -11.73 13.79
N GLY A 230 -32.26 -10.86 14.68
CA GLY A 230 -31.54 -10.44 15.88
C GLY A 230 -30.55 -9.27 15.69
N PHE A 231 -30.42 -8.72 14.49
CA PHE A 231 -29.60 -7.53 14.26
C PHE A 231 -30.35 -6.27 14.69
N ILE A 232 -29.81 -5.56 15.68
CA ILE A 232 -30.49 -4.41 16.32
C ILE A 232 -30.41 -3.15 15.45
N ARG A 233 -31.51 -2.38 15.40
CA ARG A 233 -31.62 -1.18 14.55
C ARG A 233 -30.51 -0.15 14.80
N TYR A 234 -30.16 0.07 16.07
CA TYR A 234 -29.08 0.96 16.46
C TYR A 234 -27.73 0.61 15.80
N LYS A 235 -27.41 -0.68 15.65
CA LYS A 235 -26.18 -1.14 14.99
C LYS A 235 -26.24 -1.02 13.47
N ILE A 236 -27.43 -1.04 12.87
CA ILE A 236 -27.63 -0.72 11.45
C ILE A 236 -27.31 0.75 11.20
N ASP A 237 -27.82 1.62 12.07
CA ASP A 237 -27.62 3.06 11.92
C ASP A 237 -26.14 3.45 12.18
N GLU A 238 -25.44 2.80 13.12
CA GLU A 238 -23.97 2.93 13.29
C GLU A 238 -23.21 2.46 12.04
N LEU A 239 -23.58 1.32 11.46
CA LEU A 239 -22.95 0.82 10.24
C LEU A 239 -23.19 1.76 9.05
N GLU A 240 -24.41 2.25 8.87
CA GLU A 240 -24.74 3.21 7.82
C GLU A 240 -23.93 4.50 7.98
N ALA A 241 -23.84 5.04 9.20
CA ALA A 241 -23.04 6.23 9.50
C ALA A 241 -21.54 6.01 9.18
N TYR A 242 -20.97 4.88 9.58
CA TYR A 242 -19.59 4.51 9.26
C TYR A 242 -19.36 4.44 7.75
N LEU A 243 -20.30 3.84 7.02
CA LEU A 243 -20.22 3.71 5.57
C LEU A 243 -20.32 5.07 4.85
N PHE A 244 -21.12 6.01 5.36
CA PHE A 244 -21.13 7.39 4.87
C PHE A 244 -19.82 8.12 5.18
N GLU A 245 -19.33 8.02 6.42
CA GLU A 245 -18.09 8.68 6.87
C GLU A 245 -16.87 8.23 6.04
N HIS A 246 -16.81 6.94 5.71
CA HIS A 246 -15.72 6.36 4.93
C HIS A 246 -15.97 6.38 3.41
N ASN A 247 -17.01 7.09 2.93
CA ASN A 247 -17.37 7.22 1.52
C ASN A 247 -17.70 5.90 0.79
N TYR A 248 -18.19 4.90 1.53
CA TYR A 248 -18.76 3.67 0.96
C TYR A 248 -20.22 3.87 0.54
N LEU A 249 -20.95 4.73 1.25
CA LEU A 249 -22.25 5.25 0.83
C LEU A 249 -22.07 6.71 0.42
N ASP A 250 -22.67 7.07 -0.72
CA ASP A 250 -22.74 8.45 -1.17
C ASP A 250 -24.20 8.89 -1.20
N GLY A 251 -24.50 9.99 -0.51
CA GLY A 251 -25.83 10.58 -0.42
C GLY A 251 -26.11 11.57 -1.54
N ASN A 252 -25.12 11.85 -2.38
CA ASN A 252 -25.28 12.70 -3.55
C ASN A 252 -26.18 12.02 -4.60
N GLU A 253 -26.91 12.84 -5.34
CA GLU A 253 -27.63 12.35 -6.51
C GLU A 253 -26.65 11.84 -7.57
N ARG A 254 -27.03 10.74 -8.21
CA ARG A 254 -26.28 10.17 -9.33
C ARG A 254 -26.30 11.16 -10.49
N LEU A 255 -25.12 11.45 -11.02
CA LEU A 255 -25.01 12.24 -12.24
C LEU A 255 -25.74 11.54 -13.38
N THR A 256 -26.53 12.31 -14.12
CA THR A 256 -27.11 11.84 -15.38
C THR A 256 -25.99 11.59 -16.40
N PRO A 257 -26.21 10.72 -17.42
CA PRO A 257 -25.22 10.51 -18.46
C PRO A 257 -24.78 11.80 -19.17
N GLU A 258 -25.68 12.77 -19.31
CA GLU A 258 -25.41 14.07 -19.92
C GLU A 258 -24.49 14.94 -19.05
N GLU A 259 -24.77 15.04 -17.74
CA GLU A 259 -23.91 15.76 -16.79
C GLU A 259 -22.54 15.11 -16.66
N LEU A 260 -22.51 13.77 -16.62
CA LEU A 260 -21.28 13.00 -16.61
C LEU A 260 -20.44 13.34 -17.86
N ASN A 261 -21.05 13.34 -19.04
CA ASN A 261 -20.35 13.67 -20.29
C ASN A 261 -19.83 15.11 -20.29
N ILE A 262 -20.63 16.10 -19.87
CA ILE A 262 -20.20 17.51 -19.78
C ILE A 262 -19.00 17.65 -18.84
N GLN A 263 -19.02 16.98 -17.69
CA GLN A 263 -17.92 17.06 -16.73
C GLN A 263 -16.66 16.31 -17.20
N ILE A 264 -16.81 15.21 -17.94
CA ILE A 264 -15.68 14.53 -18.60
C ILE A 264 -15.06 15.41 -19.67
N GLN A 265 -15.87 16.06 -20.51
CA GLN A 265 -15.40 17.02 -21.51
C GLN A 265 -14.65 18.19 -20.85
N ALA A 266 -15.14 18.68 -19.72
CA ALA A 266 -14.44 19.69 -18.93
C ALA A 266 -13.11 19.16 -18.36
N ALA A 267 -13.02 17.88 -17.97
CA ALA A 267 -11.77 17.26 -17.55
C ALA A 267 -10.80 17.07 -18.72
N LEU A 268 -11.29 16.65 -19.88
CA LEU A 268 -10.51 16.51 -21.12
C LEU A 268 -9.88 17.82 -21.54
N SER A 269 -10.59 18.96 -21.42
CA SER A 269 -10.02 20.27 -21.76
C SER A 269 -8.80 20.69 -20.90
N LYS A 270 -8.55 20.01 -19.78
CA LYS A 270 -7.40 20.26 -18.90
C LYS A 270 -6.22 19.32 -19.17
N VAL A 271 -6.40 18.36 -20.06
CA VAL A 271 -5.44 17.29 -20.33
C VAL A 271 -5.04 17.36 -21.80
N GLU A 272 -3.76 17.17 -22.10
CA GLU A 272 -3.26 17.14 -23.48
C GLU A 272 -3.53 15.75 -24.10
N LEU A 273 -4.81 15.47 -24.40
CA LEU A 273 -5.29 14.28 -25.10
C LEU A 273 -6.29 14.70 -26.18
N THR A 274 -6.28 13.98 -27.32
CA THR A 274 -7.32 14.19 -28.34
C THR A 274 -8.62 13.50 -27.93
N ASP A 275 -9.76 14.05 -28.36
CA ASP A 275 -11.09 13.46 -28.08
C ASP A 275 -11.19 12.00 -28.55
N VAL A 276 -10.54 11.67 -29.67
CA VAL A 276 -10.54 10.31 -30.24
C VAL A 276 -9.74 9.34 -29.39
N GLU A 277 -8.58 9.75 -28.87
CA GLU A 277 -7.76 8.92 -27.98
C GLU A 277 -8.44 8.71 -26.63
N ALA A 278 -9.09 9.76 -26.11
CA ALA A 278 -9.85 9.70 -24.87
C ALA A 278 -11.06 8.77 -24.96
N ASP A 279 -11.88 8.88 -26.01
CA ASP A 279 -13.05 8.01 -26.21
C ASP A 279 -12.61 6.54 -26.40
N ARG A 280 -11.58 6.29 -27.21
CA ARG A 280 -11.02 4.94 -27.40
C ARG A 280 -10.53 4.36 -26.08
N PHE A 281 -9.80 5.14 -25.29
CA PHE A 281 -9.28 4.71 -23.99
C PHE A 281 -10.41 4.38 -23.01
N LEU A 282 -11.38 5.27 -22.85
CA LEU A 282 -12.49 5.05 -21.92
C LEU A 282 -13.34 3.85 -22.32
N ARG A 283 -13.65 3.67 -23.61
CA ARG A 283 -14.36 2.46 -24.08
C ARG A 283 -13.59 1.20 -23.75
N ARG A 284 -12.29 1.17 -23.99
CA ARG A 284 -11.44 0.01 -23.68
C ARG A 284 -11.41 -0.34 -22.20
N VAL A 285 -11.55 0.65 -21.31
CA VAL A 285 -11.54 0.43 -19.86
C VAL A 285 -12.92 -0.02 -19.33
N VAL A 286 -14.00 0.42 -19.99
CA VAL A 286 -15.38 0.23 -19.52
C VAL A 286 -16.09 -0.97 -20.18
N GLU A 287 -15.73 -1.31 -21.42
CA GLU A 287 -16.24 -2.46 -22.20
C GLU A 287 -15.35 -3.70 -22.03
#